data_AF-A0A1Y2W144-F1
#
_entry.id   AF-A0A1Y2W144-F1
#
_cell.length_a   1.000
_cell.length_b   1.000
_cell.length_c   1.000
_cell.angle_alpha   90.00
_cell.angle_beta   90.00
_cell.angle_gamma   90.00
#
_symmetry.space_group_name_H-M   'P 1'
#
loop_
_entity.id
_entity.type
_entity.pdbx_description
1 polymer ?
#
loop_
_entity_poly.entity_id
_entity_poly.type
_entity_poly.pdbx_seq_one_letter_code
_entity_poly.pdbx_strand_id
1 'polypeptide(L)'
;MAKLLKPGGYLQWGEPEIHRWGVRTTNPQKEVIAHNQLMNLTLETRLEDVEDDLRDPPPHQAFMMHQCQLIIHEIITRQTRNEAVRKEVDRLLQLVHKETVAGASFSMTRRTAVGKKPTKT
;
A
#
# COMPACT_ATOMS: atom_id res chain seq x y z
N MET A 1 -5.42 -10.99 -15.18
CA MET A 1 -5.19 -12.08 -14.20
C MET A 1 -6.19 -13.24 -14.35
N ALA A 2 -7.52 -13.02 -14.31
CA ALA A 2 -8.52 -14.11 -14.34
C ALA A 2 -8.45 -15.10 -15.53
N LYS A 3 -7.89 -14.70 -16.68
CA LYS A 3 -7.67 -15.59 -17.85
C LYS A 3 -6.67 -16.73 -17.55
N LEU A 4 -5.76 -16.54 -16.59
CA LEU A 4 -4.72 -17.51 -16.24
C LEU A 4 -5.15 -18.52 -15.17
N LEU A 5 -6.26 -18.25 -14.46
CA LEU A 5 -6.80 -19.16 -13.45
C LEU A 5 -7.60 -20.29 -14.09
N LYS A 6 -7.48 -21.51 -13.56
CA LYS A 6 -8.42 -22.60 -13.88
C LYS A 6 -9.83 -22.24 -13.36
N PRO A 7 -10.93 -22.72 -13.98
CA PRO A 7 -12.28 -22.55 -13.44
C PRO A 7 -12.35 -23.02 -11.98
N GLY A 8 -13.04 -22.26 -11.12
CA GLY A 8 -13.08 -22.50 -9.67
C GLY A 8 -11.81 -22.13 -8.90
N GLY A 9 -10.75 -21.68 -9.56
CA GLY A 9 -9.49 -21.27 -8.93
C GLY A 9 -9.60 -19.90 -8.24
N TYR A 10 -8.82 -19.72 -7.17
CA TYR A 10 -8.80 -18.50 -6.37
C TYR A 10 -7.64 -17.59 -6.75
N LEU A 11 -7.88 -16.28 -6.67
CA LEU A 11 -6.85 -15.25 -6.68
C LEU A 11 -6.93 -14.48 -5.38
N GLN A 12 -5.81 -14.44 -4.67
CA GLN A 12 -5.63 -13.57 -3.52
C GLN A 12 -4.55 -12.55 -3.88
N TRP A 13 -4.81 -11.28 -3.61
CA TRP A 13 -3.79 -10.24 -3.68
C TRP A 13 -3.94 -9.32 -2.48
N GLY A 14 -2.84 -8.66 -2.11
CA GLY A 14 -2.88 -7.64 -1.09
C GLY A 14 -1.96 -6.50 -1.42
N GLU A 15 -2.45 -5.30 -1.18
CA GLU A 15 -1.76 -4.05 -1.45
C GLU A 15 -1.70 -3.24 -0.15
N PRO A 16 -0.63 -2.47 0.08
CA PRO A 16 -0.65 -1.45 1.12
C PRO A 16 -1.73 -0.43 0.79
N GLU A 17 -2.60 -0.12 1.74
CA GLU A 17 -3.61 0.94 1.57
C GLU A 17 -2.94 2.30 1.80
N ILE A 18 -2.32 2.82 0.73
CA ILE A 18 -1.49 4.03 0.75
C ILE A 18 -2.30 5.28 1.14
N HIS A 19 -3.64 5.26 1.05
CA HIS A 19 -4.45 6.43 1.38
C HIS A 19 -4.78 6.58 2.88
N ARG A 20 -4.40 5.61 3.72
CA ARG A 20 -4.24 5.79 5.18
C ARG A 20 -2.80 6.15 5.59
N TRP A 21 -1.95 6.53 4.64
CA TRP A 21 -0.62 7.05 4.92
C TRP A 21 -0.72 8.41 5.65
N GLY A 22 -0.33 8.41 6.93
CA GLY A 22 -0.26 9.62 7.73
C GLY A 22 0.42 9.38 9.08
N VAL A 23 1.04 10.42 9.64
CA VAL A 23 1.30 10.53 11.08
C VAL A 23 -0.04 10.89 11.74
N ARG A 24 -0.47 10.15 12.76
CA ARG A 24 -1.80 10.27 13.40
C ARG A 24 -2.19 11.73 13.69
N THR A 25 -3.24 12.23 13.03
CA THR A 25 -4.10 13.34 13.49
C THR A 25 -5.55 13.16 12.97
N THR A 26 -6.51 13.88 13.54
CA THR A 26 -7.96 13.61 13.61
C THR A 26 -8.84 14.15 12.46
N ASN A 27 -8.36 14.25 11.20
CA ASN A 27 -9.16 14.81 10.10
C ASN A 27 -9.68 13.74 9.11
N PRO A 28 -11.00 13.44 9.07
CA PRO A 28 -11.59 12.32 8.31
C PRO A 28 -12.08 12.65 6.88
N GLN A 29 -11.81 13.83 6.30
CA GLN A 29 -12.45 14.25 5.03
C GLN A 29 -11.56 14.13 3.77
N LYS A 30 -10.97 12.97 3.49
CA LYS A 30 -10.33 12.73 2.17
C LYS A 30 -10.93 11.49 1.49
N GLU A 31 -11.62 11.70 0.37
CA GLU A 31 -12.33 10.65 -0.35
C GLU A 31 -11.42 9.83 -1.29
N VAL A 32 -11.64 8.51 -1.29
CA VAL A 32 -10.77 7.46 -1.83
C VAL A 32 -11.30 6.91 -3.18
N ILE A 33 -11.92 7.77 -3.98
CA ILE A 33 -12.75 7.37 -5.14
C ILE A 33 -11.93 6.62 -6.20
N ALA A 34 -10.76 7.12 -6.59
CA ALA A 34 -9.98 6.54 -7.69
C ALA A 34 -9.37 5.15 -7.37
N HIS A 35 -8.99 4.92 -6.12
CA HIS A 35 -8.38 3.64 -5.71
C HIS A 35 -9.46 2.56 -5.56
N ASN A 36 -10.61 2.92 -4.97
CA ASN A 36 -11.77 2.04 -4.95
C ASN A 36 -12.27 1.73 -6.37
N GLN A 37 -12.24 2.69 -7.28
CA GLN A 37 -12.60 2.47 -8.69
C GLN A 37 -11.64 1.50 -9.39
N LEU A 38 -10.32 1.65 -9.25
CA LEU A 38 -9.34 0.73 -9.86
C LEU A 38 -9.48 -0.70 -9.31
N MET A 39 -9.72 -0.84 -8.02
CA MET A 39 -9.96 -2.12 -7.36
C MET A 39 -11.28 -2.74 -7.80
N ASN A 40 -12.37 -1.98 -7.81
CA ASN A 40 -13.67 -2.44 -8.30
C ASN A 40 -13.59 -2.86 -9.77
N LEU A 41 -12.92 -2.11 -10.65
CA LEU A 41 -12.69 -2.51 -12.04
C LEU A 41 -11.89 -3.81 -12.16
N THR A 42 -10.96 -4.07 -11.25
CA THR A 42 -10.18 -5.32 -11.22
C THR A 42 -11.01 -6.50 -10.67
N LEU A 43 -11.94 -6.25 -9.76
CA LEU A 43 -12.84 -7.24 -9.17
C LEU A 43 -14.03 -7.58 -10.09
N GLU A 44 -14.61 -6.58 -10.75
CA GLU A 44 -15.71 -6.69 -11.72
C GLU A 44 -15.28 -7.43 -13.00
N THR A 45 -13.98 -7.61 -13.23
CA THR A 45 -13.45 -8.27 -14.44
C THR A 45 -13.37 -9.80 -14.36
N ARG A 46 -14.38 -10.47 -13.78
CA ARG A 46 -14.68 -11.95 -13.84
C ARG A 46 -14.36 -12.79 -12.59
N LEU A 47 -14.42 -12.24 -11.39
CA LEU A 47 -14.33 -13.03 -10.14
C LEU A 47 -15.67 -12.95 -9.37
N GLU A 48 -16.08 -14.07 -8.77
CA GLU A 48 -17.23 -14.24 -7.87
C GLU A 48 -16.73 -14.45 -6.43
N ASP A 49 -17.63 -14.39 -5.44
CA ASP A 49 -17.34 -14.57 -4.01
C ASP A 49 -16.18 -13.69 -3.52
N VAL A 50 -16.25 -12.39 -3.82
CA VAL A 50 -15.20 -11.44 -3.44
C VAL A 50 -15.28 -11.14 -1.95
N GLU A 51 -14.21 -11.46 -1.23
CA GLU A 51 -13.97 -11.02 0.14
C GLU A 51 -12.90 -9.93 0.17
N ASP A 52 -13.17 -8.86 0.91
CA ASP A 52 -12.23 -7.76 1.13
C ASP A 52 -11.96 -7.62 2.64
N ASP A 53 -10.67 -7.56 2.98
CA ASP A 53 -10.21 -7.56 4.36
C ASP A 53 -9.17 -6.47 4.58
N LEU A 54 -9.47 -5.57 5.52
CA LEU A 54 -8.62 -4.46 5.93
C LEU A 54 -8.07 -4.75 7.33
N ARG A 55 -6.76 -4.99 7.44
CA ARG A 55 -6.11 -5.31 8.72
C ARG A 55 -4.77 -4.62 8.85
N ASP A 56 -4.28 -4.54 10.08
CA ASP A 56 -2.87 -4.23 10.31
C ASP A 56 -2.01 -5.37 9.73
N PRO A 57 -0.92 -5.04 9.02
CA PRO A 57 -0.04 -6.05 8.48
C PRO A 57 0.65 -6.82 9.62
N PRO A 58 0.91 -8.13 9.45
CA PRO A 58 1.77 -8.86 10.37
C PRO A 58 3.18 -8.22 10.41
N PRO A 59 3.94 -8.39 11.51
CA PRO A 59 5.18 -7.64 11.76
C PRO A 59 6.20 -7.64 10.62
N HIS A 60 6.38 -8.77 9.94
CA HIS A 60 7.31 -8.89 8.82
C HIS A 60 6.87 -8.05 7.60
N GLN A 61 5.56 -7.94 7.34
CA GLN A 61 5.03 -7.08 6.29
C GLN A 61 5.06 -5.61 6.69
N ALA A 62 4.74 -5.29 7.95
CA ALA A 62 4.85 -3.94 8.49
C ALA A 62 6.28 -3.39 8.34
N PHE A 63 7.28 -4.21 8.66
CA PHE A 63 8.69 -3.88 8.48
C PHE A 63 9.03 -3.58 7.01
N MET A 64 8.62 -4.45 6.09
CA MET A 64 8.86 -4.22 4.66
C MET A 64 8.15 -2.97 4.13
N MET A 65 6.92 -2.71 4.56
CA MET A 65 6.19 -1.49 4.19
C MET A 65 6.93 -0.23 4.67
N HIS A 66 7.44 -0.25 5.90
CA HIS A 66 8.25 0.84 6.43
C HIS A 66 9.54 1.06 5.61
N GLN A 67 10.28 0.00 5.30
CA GLN A 67 11.52 0.08 4.52
C GLN A 67 11.27 0.62 3.11
N CYS A 68 10.23 0.13 2.42
CA CYS A 68 9.87 0.59 1.08
C CYS A 68 9.48 2.08 1.05
N GLN A 69 8.85 2.60 2.11
CA GLN A 69 8.50 4.02 2.20
C GLN A 69 9.73 4.93 2.29
N LEU A 70 10.79 4.50 2.98
CA LEU A 70 12.05 5.27 3.04
C LEU A 70 12.71 5.41 1.66
N ILE A 71 12.63 4.36 0.84
CA ILE A 71 13.19 4.35 -0.52
C ILE A 71 12.48 5.34 -1.44
N ILE A 72 11.17 5.58 -1.26
CA ILE A 72 10.43 6.56 -2.07
C ILE A 72 11.01 7.96 -1.92
N HIS A 73 11.37 8.36 -0.70
CA HIS A 73 11.98 9.67 -0.44
C HIS A 73 13.35 9.81 -1.12
N GLU A 74 14.15 8.75 -1.13
CA GLU A 74 15.43 8.71 -1.86
C GLU A 74 15.22 8.87 -3.38
N ILE A 75 14.22 8.19 -3.95
CA ILE A 75 13.89 8.28 -5.38
C ILE A 75 13.46 9.71 -5.76
N ILE A 76 12.54 10.30 -4.98
CA ILE A 76 12.07 11.69 -5.21
C ILE A 76 13.23 12.67 -5.13
N THR A 77 14.12 12.49 -4.15
CA THR A 77 15.30 13.33 -3.93
C THR A 77 16.27 13.26 -5.11
N ARG A 78 16.46 12.08 -5.71
CA ARG A 78 17.30 11.93 -6.91
C ARG A 78 16.70 12.63 -8.13
N GLN A 79 15.38 12.57 -8.28
CA GLN A 79 14.66 13.09 -9.45
C GLN A 79 14.36 14.59 -9.39
N THR A 80 14.31 15.20 -8.20
CA THR A 80 13.99 16.63 -8.07
C THR A 80 15.14 17.53 -8.55
N ARG A 81 14.80 18.61 -9.27
CA ARG A 81 15.76 19.68 -9.63
C ARG A 81 15.89 20.75 -8.53
N ASN A 82 15.12 20.64 -7.44
CA ASN A 82 15.14 21.58 -6.34
C ASN A 82 16.22 21.19 -5.31
N GLU A 83 17.33 21.91 -5.31
CA GLU A 83 18.49 21.63 -4.43
C GLU A 83 18.17 21.85 -2.95
N ALA A 84 17.31 22.81 -2.61
CA ALA A 84 16.88 23.04 -1.23
C ALA A 84 16.07 21.86 -0.69
N VAL A 85 15.15 21.34 -1.49
CA VAL A 85 14.38 20.13 -1.15
C VAL A 85 15.32 18.93 -0.98
N ARG A 86 16.32 18.78 -1.86
CA ARG A 86 17.30 17.69 -1.75
C ARG A 86 18.06 17.72 -0.43
N LYS A 87 18.64 18.86 -0.06
CA LYS A 87 19.38 19.04 1.20
C LYS A 87 18.50 18.78 2.43
N GLU A 88 17.24 19.21 2.38
CA GLU A 88 16.33 19.02 3.49
C GLU A 88 15.89 17.56 3.64
N VAL A 89 15.64 16.84 2.53
CA VAL A 89 15.33 15.40 2.60
C VAL A 89 16.53 14.61 3.13
N ASP A 90 17.76 14.89 2.69
CA ASP A 90 18.97 14.25 3.22
C ASP A 90 19.08 14.43 4.74
N ARG A 91 18.84 15.66 5.23
CA ARG A 91 18.82 15.99 6.66
C ARG A 91 17.75 15.21 7.41
N LEU A 92 16.53 15.16 6.86
CA LEU A 92 15.40 14.46 7.48
C LEU A 92 15.61 12.94 7.52
N LEU A 93 16.19 12.32 6.48
CA LEU A 93 16.47 10.89 6.46
C LEU A 93 17.42 10.45 7.59
N GLN A 94 18.38 11.30 7.97
CA GLN A 94 19.25 11.04 9.13
C GLN A 94 18.50 11.09 10.46
N LEU A 95 17.49 11.95 10.59
CA LEU A 95 16.66 12.03 11.78
C LEU A 95 15.71 10.84 11.85
N VAL A 96 15.05 10.52 10.74
CA VAL A 96 14.17 9.35 10.62
C VAL A 96 14.92 8.06 10.98
N HIS A 97 16.18 7.91 10.56
CA HIS A 97 16.99 6.76 10.97
C HIS A 97 17.13 6.64 12.50
N LYS A 98 17.43 7.75 13.19
CA LYS A 98 17.54 7.76 14.67
C LYS A 98 16.21 7.40 15.33
N GLU A 99 15.11 7.95 14.83
CA GLU A 99 13.76 7.66 15.31
C GLU A 99 13.40 6.19 15.08
N THR A 100 13.77 5.61 13.94
CA THR A 100 13.54 4.20 13.62
C THR A 100 14.34 3.26 14.52
N VAL A 101 15.60 3.58 14.82
CA VAL A 101 16.39 2.82 15.81
C VAL A 101 15.74 2.89 17.21
N ALA A 102 15.07 3.99 17.53
CA ALA A 102 14.29 4.15 18.77
C ALA A 102 12.89 3.51 18.71
N GLY A 103 12.52 2.86 17.60
CA GLY A 103 11.27 2.10 17.45
C GLY A 103 10.18 2.78 16.62
N ALA A 104 10.44 3.94 16.00
CA ALA A 104 9.48 4.59 15.12
C ALA A 104 9.42 3.93 13.73
N SER A 105 8.22 3.67 13.23
CA SER A 105 8.02 3.09 11.90
C SER A 105 6.85 3.73 11.18
N PHE A 106 6.93 3.81 9.85
CA PHE A 106 5.77 4.08 9.02
C PHE A 106 4.80 2.90 9.13
N SER A 107 3.56 3.16 9.54
CA SER A 107 2.49 2.16 9.62
C SER A 107 1.49 2.37 8.50
N MET A 108 1.10 1.29 7.84
CA MET A 108 0.07 1.28 6.80
C MET A 108 -0.83 0.08 7.02
N THR A 109 -2.13 0.23 6.79
CA THR A 109 -3.05 -0.92 6.77
C THR A 109 -2.83 -1.73 5.49
N ARG A 110 -2.98 -3.05 5.59
CA ARG A 110 -2.99 -3.95 4.44
C ARG A 110 -4.42 -4.25 4.05
N ARG A 111 -4.74 -4.05 2.78
CA ARG A 111 -6.00 -4.51 2.18
C ARG A 111 -5.74 -5.83 1.45
N THR A 112 -6.57 -6.83 1.67
CA THR A 112 -6.53 -8.12 0.97
C THR A 112 -7.84 -8.34 0.26
N ALA A 113 -7.78 -8.63 -1.03
CA ALA A 113 -8.94 -9.11 -1.76
C ALA A 113 -8.73 -10.56 -2.16
N VAL A 114 -9.75 -11.38 -1.96
CA VAL A 114 -9.83 -12.75 -2.47
C VAL A 114 -11.01 -12.83 -3.41
N GLY A 115 -10.80 -13.37 -4.61
CA GLY A 115 -11.89 -13.62 -5.56
C GLY A 115 -11.72 -14.97 -6.24
N LYS A 116 -12.85 -15.62 -6.53
CA LYS A 116 -12.90 -16.94 -7.17
C LYS A 116 -13.29 -16.83 -8.62
N LYS A 117 -12.63 -17.56 -9.51
CA LYS A 117 -13.09 -17.65 -10.90
C LYS A 117 -14.35 -18.51 -10.98
N PRO A 118 -15.41 -18.10 -11.69
CA PRO A 118 -16.60 -18.92 -11.90
C PRO A 118 -16.25 -20.32 -12.40
N THR A 119 -16.91 -21.34 -11.86
CA THR A 119 -16.90 -22.68 -12.46
C THR A 119 -17.66 -22.63 -13.78
N LYS A 120 -17.12 -23.26 -14.83
CA LYS A 120 -17.89 -23.42 -16.08
C LYS A 120 -19.07 -24.34 -15.76
N THR A 121 -20.29 -23.84 -15.92
CA THR A 121 -21.48 -24.68 -16.07
C THR A 121 -21.45 -25.45 -17.38
#